data_AF-A0A7Y3LV66-F1
#
_entry.id   AF-A0A7Y3LV66-F1
#
_cell.length_a   1.000
_cell.length_b   1.000
_cell.length_c   1.000
_cell.angle_alpha   90.00
_cell.angle_beta   90.00
_cell.angle_gamma   90.00
#
_symmetry.space_group_name_H-M   'P 1'
#
loop_
_entity.id
_entity.type
_entity.pdbx_description
1 polymer ?
#
loop_
_entity_poly.entity_id
_entity_poly.type
_entity_poly.pdbx_seq_one_letter_code
_entity_poly.pdbx_strand_id
1 'polypeptide(L)'
;MRRKPQQIVVDGTPMIAVSTKEFESLLATRRQLGSQTAKSRVLRDTLIDMAEFLDTLVEELAGEALTEPPKTPSPSGSPHPRQALVAEIRQRVHHVRAITGGGRAGHATRPSETELRQPALIPGHRESNPNVLNS
;
A
#
# COMPACT_ATOMS: atom_id res chain seq x y z
N MET A 1 -35.51 0.83 13.47
CA MET A 1 -35.26 1.79 12.37
C MET A 1 -33.78 2.13 12.35
N ARG A 2 -33.05 1.86 11.25
CA ARG A 2 -31.64 2.28 11.09
C ARG A 2 -31.61 3.81 10.97
N ARG A 3 -30.94 4.51 11.90
CA ARG A 3 -30.69 5.94 11.76
C ARG A 3 -29.49 6.10 10.82
N LYS A 4 -29.63 6.88 9.76
CA LYS A 4 -28.51 7.15 8.84
C LYS A 4 -27.45 7.97 9.59
N PRO A 5 -26.14 7.75 9.34
CA PRO A 5 -25.09 8.61 9.86
C PRO A 5 -25.39 10.07 9.51
N GLN A 6 -25.29 10.98 10.48
CA GLN A 6 -25.57 12.40 10.28
C GLN A 6 -24.29 13.20 10.43
N GLN A 7 -24.05 14.11 9.49
CA GLN A 7 -22.99 15.10 9.62
C GLN A 7 -23.47 16.21 10.56
N ILE A 8 -22.68 16.50 11.58
CA ILE A 8 -22.91 17.55 12.58
C ILE A 8 -21.65 18.43 12.67
N VAL A 9 -21.78 19.63 13.22
CA VAL A 9 -20.61 20.48 13.53
C VAL A 9 -20.60 20.71 15.04
N VAL A 10 -19.47 20.42 15.68
CA VAL A 10 -19.24 20.63 17.12
C VAL A 10 -18.03 21.55 17.25
N ASP A 11 -18.22 22.72 17.86
CA ASP A 11 -17.16 23.73 18.04
C ASP A 11 -16.41 24.09 16.73
N GLY A 12 -17.15 24.18 15.62
CA GLY A 12 -16.59 24.46 14.29
C GLY A 12 -15.94 23.25 13.61
N THR A 13 -15.87 22.09 14.26
CA THR A 13 -15.31 20.86 13.70
C THR A 13 -16.42 19.98 13.10
N PRO A 14 -16.37 19.63 11.82
CA PRO A 14 -17.32 18.69 11.23
C PRO A 14 -17.10 17.28 11.81
N MET A 15 -18.17 16.68 12.32
CA MET A 15 -18.20 15.34 12.91
C MET A 15 -19.33 14.50 12.31
N ILE A 16 -19.25 13.18 12.45
CA ILE A 16 -20.32 12.26 12.06
C ILE A 16 -20.90 11.62 13.32
N ALA A 17 -22.18 11.85 13.56
CA ALA A 17 -22.94 11.18 14.60
C ALA A 17 -23.41 9.81 14.08
N VAL A 18 -23.04 8.76 14.81
CA VAL A 18 -23.46 7.37 14.60
C VAL A 18 -24.03 6.80 15.90
N SER A 19 -24.88 5.78 15.81
CA SER A 19 -25.31 5.07 17.02
C SER A 19 -24.15 4.28 17.64
N THR A 20 -24.19 4.01 18.94
CA THR A 20 -23.16 3.21 19.64
C THR A 20 -22.97 1.85 18.98
N LYS A 21 -24.07 1.20 18.54
CA LYS A 21 -24.02 -0.09 17.84
C LYS A 21 -23.29 0.00 16.50
N GLU A 22 -23.50 1.08 15.75
CA GLU A 22 -22.79 1.30 14.48
C GLU A 22 -21.32 1.62 14.71
N PHE A 23 -21.00 2.40 15.74
CA PHE A 23 -19.62 2.68 16.13
C PHE A 23 -18.86 1.39 16.49
N GLU A 24 -19.44 0.53 17.34
CA GLU A 24 -18.84 -0.76 17.69
C GLU A 24 -18.67 -1.67 16.46
N SER A 25 -19.66 -1.69 15.56
CA SER A 25 -19.56 -2.42 14.29
C SER A 25 -18.40 -1.90 13.44
N LEU A 26 -18.23 -0.58 13.33
CA LEU A 26 -17.13 0.04 12.57
C LEU A 26 -15.78 -0.29 13.20
N LEU A 27 -15.67 -0.27 14.54
CA LEU A 27 -14.46 -0.68 15.24
C LEU A 27 -14.12 -2.15 15.00
N ALA A 28 -15.12 -3.04 15.06
CA ALA A 28 -14.93 -4.46 14.75
C ALA A 28 -14.43 -4.65 13.31
N THR A 29 -15.06 -3.99 12.33
CA THR A 29 -14.62 -4.02 10.93
C THR A 29 -13.20 -3.47 10.77
N ARG A 30 -12.85 -2.37 11.44
CA ARG A 30 -11.49 -1.82 11.43
C ARG A 30 -10.46 -2.82 11.95
N ARG A 31 -10.74 -3.49 13.08
CA ARG A 31 -9.85 -4.51 13.67
C ARG A 31 -9.69 -5.70 12.72
N GLN A 32 -10.80 -6.16 12.12
CA GLN A 32 -10.78 -7.26 11.16
C GLN A 32 -9.96 -6.90 9.93
N LEU A 33 -10.18 -5.73 9.33
CA LEU A 33 -9.40 -5.26 8.18
C LEU A 33 -7.93 -5.12 8.55
N GLY A 34 -7.59 -4.56 9.71
CA GLY A 34 -6.21 -4.46 10.18
C GLY A 34 -5.52 -5.82 10.29
N SER A 35 -6.20 -6.82 10.84
CA SER A 35 -5.69 -8.20 10.90
C SER A 35 -5.50 -8.81 9.51
N GLN A 36 -6.44 -8.60 8.58
CA GLN A 36 -6.33 -9.09 7.21
C GLN A 36 -5.21 -8.41 6.44
N THR A 37 -5.02 -7.10 6.61
CA THR A 37 -3.87 -6.38 6.05
C THR A 37 -2.54 -6.91 6.58
N ALA A 38 -2.44 -7.20 7.87
CA ALA A 38 -1.24 -7.79 8.45
C ALA A 38 -0.93 -9.17 7.86
N LYS A 39 -1.95 -10.05 7.75
CA LYS A 39 -1.80 -11.38 7.11
C LYS A 39 -1.38 -11.27 5.65
N SER A 40 -1.97 -10.33 4.91
CA SER A 40 -1.63 -10.10 3.50
C SER A 40 -0.19 -9.62 3.32
N ARG A 41 0.35 -8.81 4.26
CA ARG A 41 1.77 -8.42 4.25
C ARG A 41 2.68 -9.61 4.46
N VAL A 42 2.42 -10.42 5.49
CA VAL A 42 3.21 -11.64 5.75
C VAL A 42 3.20 -12.57 4.53
N LEU A 43 2.03 -12.81 3.94
CA LEU A 43 1.93 -13.65 2.73
C LEU A 43 2.75 -13.08 1.57
N ARG A 44 2.71 -11.76 1.37
CA ARG A 44 3.51 -11.08 0.35
C ARG A 44 5.01 -11.27 0.60
N ASP A 45 5.45 -11.09 1.83
CA ASP A 45 6.87 -11.25 2.21
C ASP A 45 7.32 -12.70 1.97
N THR A 46 6.53 -13.69 2.39
CA THR A 46 6.83 -15.11 2.12
C THR A 46 6.89 -15.43 0.62
N LEU A 47 6.03 -14.81 -0.20
CA LEU A 47 6.07 -14.99 -1.65
C LEU A 47 7.32 -14.37 -2.29
N ILE A 48 7.82 -13.26 -1.73
CA ILE A 48 9.09 -12.65 -2.16
C ILE A 48 10.24 -13.58 -1.80
N ASP A 49 10.31 -14.06 -0.56
CA ASP A 49 11.37 -14.99 -0.11
C ASP A 49 11.40 -16.27 -0.97
N MET A 50 10.22 -16.81 -1.29
CA MET A 50 10.10 -17.99 -2.16
C MET A 50 10.57 -17.69 -3.59
N ALA A 51 10.29 -16.51 -4.12
CA ALA A 51 10.75 -16.10 -5.44
C ALA A 51 12.29 -15.99 -5.47
N GLU A 52 12.90 -15.40 -4.46
CA GLU A 52 14.37 -15.28 -4.34
C GLU A 52 15.04 -16.65 -4.19
N PHE A 53 14.44 -17.56 -3.42
CA PHE A 53 14.91 -18.94 -3.31
C PHE A 53 14.87 -19.67 -4.67
N LEU A 54 13.77 -19.51 -5.41
CA LEU A 54 13.61 -20.13 -6.73
C LEU A 54 14.60 -19.57 -7.76
N ASP A 55 14.92 -18.28 -7.70
CA ASP A 55 15.97 -17.69 -8.54
C ASP A 55 17.34 -18.30 -8.21
N THR A 56 17.66 -18.45 -6.93
CA THR A 56 18.91 -19.09 -6.50
C THR A 56 19.01 -20.53 -7.03
N LEU A 57 17.93 -21.31 -6.90
CA LEU A 57 17.87 -22.66 -7.45
C LEU A 57 18.05 -22.70 -8.97
N VAL A 58 17.49 -21.73 -9.69
CA VAL A 58 17.65 -21.62 -11.14
C VAL A 58 19.09 -21.32 -11.52
N GLU A 59 19.79 -20.46 -10.79
CA GLU A 59 21.20 -20.15 -11.07
C GLU A 59 22.11 -21.37 -10.82
N GLU A 60 21.91 -22.10 -9.73
CA GLU A 60 22.61 -23.37 -9.47
C GLU A 60 22.30 -24.42 -10.54
N LEU A 61 21.02 -24.57 -10.90
CA LEU A 61 20.58 -25.51 -11.93
C LEU A 61 20.98 -25.06 -13.34
N ALA A 62 21.33 -23.80 -13.58
CA ALA A 62 21.88 -23.35 -14.86
C ALA A 62 23.40 -23.51 -14.92
N GLY A 63 24.10 -23.32 -13.79
CA GLY A 63 25.57 -23.37 -13.70
C GLY A 63 26.17 -24.76 -13.95
N GLU A 64 25.50 -25.83 -13.52
CA GLU A 64 25.99 -27.20 -13.73
C GLU A 64 26.07 -27.60 -15.21
N ALA A 65 25.32 -26.93 -16.10
CA ALA A 65 25.34 -27.20 -17.54
C ALA A 65 26.64 -26.74 -18.24
N LEU A 66 27.46 -25.91 -17.59
CA LEU A 66 28.73 -25.41 -18.13
C LEU A 66 29.92 -26.36 -17.88
N THR A 67 29.72 -27.45 -17.11
CA THR A 67 30.81 -28.35 -16.71
C THR A 67 30.91 -29.61 -17.58
N GLU A 68 29.85 -29.96 -18.34
CA GLU A 68 29.90 -31.08 -19.27
C GLU A 68 30.22 -30.62 -20.70
N PRO A 69 31.24 -31.19 -21.37
CA PRO A 69 31.52 -30.88 -22.77
C PRO A 69 30.35 -31.30 -23.67
N PRO A 70 30.09 -30.57 -24.77
CA PRO A 70 28.93 -30.79 -25.61
C PRO A 70 29.00 -32.17 -26.28
N LYS A 71 28.23 -33.12 -25.74
CA LYS A 71 27.91 -34.37 -26.43
C LYS A 71 26.99 -34.00 -27.59
N THR A 72 27.55 -33.96 -28.79
CA THR A 72 26.95 -33.90 -30.13
C THR A 72 25.47 -33.47 -30.22
N PRO A 73 25.14 -32.39 -30.97
CA PRO A 73 23.76 -31.92 -31.09
C PRO A 73 22.87 -33.01 -31.69
N SER A 74 21.95 -33.53 -30.88
CA SER A 74 20.92 -34.47 -31.34
C SER A 74 19.86 -33.68 -32.11
N PRO A 75 19.52 -34.05 -33.37
CA PRO A 75 18.69 -33.24 -34.27
C PRO A 75 17.17 -33.31 -33.97
N SER A 76 16.77 -33.72 -32.76
CA SER A 76 15.36 -33.84 -32.38
C SER A 76 14.97 -32.66 -31.50
N GLY A 77 14.13 -31.78 -32.04
CA GLY A 77 13.73 -30.49 -31.47
C GLY A 77 12.78 -30.60 -30.28
N SER A 78 13.26 -31.08 -29.14
CA SER A 78 12.62 -30.85 -27.84
C SER A 78 13.57 -30.10 -26.90
N PRO A 79 13.11 -29.04 -26.21
CA PRO A 79 13.90 -28.41 -25.16
C PRO A 79 14.34 -29.46 -24.15
N HIS A 80 15.62 -29.46 -23.77
CA HIS A 80 16.11 -30.36 -22.72
C HIS A 80 15.21 -30.17 -21.48
N PRO A 81 14.74 -31.26 -20.82
CA PRO A 81 13.75 -31.17 -19.74
C PRO A 81 14.19 -30.24 -18.59
N ARG A 82 15.51 -30.16 -18.36
CA ARG A 82 16.13 -29.20 -17.43
C ARG A 82 15.93 -27.74 -17.85
N GLN A 83 16.13 -27.41 -19.13
CA GLN A 83 15.93 -26.06 -19.64
C GLN A 83 14.46 -25.66 -19.62
N ALA A 84 13.55 -26.60 -19.91
CA ALA A 84 12.12 -26.39 -19.78
C ALA A 84 11.71 -26.08 -18.33
N LEU A 85 12.24 -26.83 -17.36
CA LEU A 85 12.03 -26.57 -15.93
C LEU A 85 12.54 -25.19 -15.49
N VAL A 86 13.76 -24.81 -15.90
CA VAL A 86 14.32 -23.47 -15.60
C VAL A 86 13.44 -22.36 -16.18
N ALA A 87 13.00 -22.51 -17.43
CA ALA A 87 12.12 -21.53 -18.07
C ALA A 87 10.78 -21.39 -17.34
N GLU A 88 10.20 -22.51 -16.90
CA GLU A 88 8.94 -22.51 -16.15
C GLU A 88 9.10 -21.86 -14.75
N ILE A 89 10.19 -22.15 -14.04
CA ILE A 89 10.48 -21.52 -12.74
C ILE A 89 10.62 -20.01 -12.91
N ARG A 90 11.40 -19.55 -13.90
CA ARG A 90 11.57 -18.12 -14.21
C ARG A 90 10.23 -17.44 -14.53
N GLN A 91 9.38 -18.10 -15.32
CA GLN A 91 8.04 -17.58 -15.64
C GLN A 91 7.18 -17.43 -14.38
N ARG A 92 7.18 -18.42 -13.48
CA ARG A 92 6.41 -18.38 -12.23
C ARG A 92 6.94 -17.32 -11.27
N VAL A 93 8.26 -17.18 -11.13
CA VAL A 93 8.88 -16.10 -10.35
C VAL A 93 8.48 -14.73 -10.88
N HIS A 94 8.53 -14.53 -12.20
CA HIS A 94 8.09 -13.27 -12.82
C HIS A 94 6.62 -12.96 -12.49
N HIS A 95 5.75 -13.96 -12.53
CA HIS A 95 4.34 -13.80 -12.17
C HIS A 95 4.17 -13.40 -10.69
N VAL A 96 4.89 -14.06 -9.78
CA VAL A 96 4.88 -13.71 -8.35
C VAL A 96 5.36 -12.28 -8.12
N ARG A 97 6.43 -11.84 -8.80
CA ARG A 97 6.96 -10.47 -8.70
C ARG A 97 5.98 -9.41 -9.23
N ALA A 98 5.23 -9.74 -10.29
CA ALA A 98 4.19 -8.87 -10.83
C ALA A 98 3.03 -8.66 -9.83
N ILE A 99 2.62 -9.73 -9.13
CA ILE A 99 1.55 -9.68 -8.12
C ILE A 99 2.03 -8.97 -6.85
N THR A 100 3.24 -9.27 -6.39
CA THR A 100 3.82 -8.72 -5.17
C THR A 100 4.37 -7.31 -5.37
N GLY A 101 4.31 -6.74 -6.57
CA GLY A 101 4.64 -5.35 -6.84
C GLY A 101 6.13 -5.02 -6.74
N GLY A 102 7.01 -5.99 -7.00
CA GLY A 102 8.48 -5.85 -6.94
C GLY A 102 9.11 -4.84 -7.90
N GLY A 103 8.31 -4.05 -8.63
CA GLY A 103 8.75 -2.97 -9.52
C GLY A 103 8.26 -1.57 -9.15
N ARG A 104 7.52 -1.38 -8.04
CA ARG A 104 7.15 -0.02 -7.57
C ARG A 104 8.12 0.44 -6.48
N ALA A 105 9.33 0.77 -6.89
CA ALA A 105 10.18 1.66 -6.12
C ALA A 105 9.45 3.01 -5.93
N GLY A 106 9.37 3.45 -4.67
CA GLY A 106 9.27 4.87 -4.31
C GLY A 106 8.12 5.69 -4.89
N HIS A 107 6.89 5.50 -4.41
CA HIS A 107 5.98 6.64 -4.28
C HIS A 107 5.65 6.86 -2.81
N ALA A 108 6.69 7.17 -2.03
CA ALA A 108 6.56 7.95 -0.82
C ALA A 108 6.32 9.41 -1.25
N THR A 109 5.09 9.72 -1.66
CA THR A 109 4.65 11.12 -1.67
C THR A 109 4.10 11.41 -0.29
N ARG A 110 4.93 12.14 0.46
CA ARG A 110 4.66 12.98 1.63
C ARG A 110 3.17 13.08 2.05
N PRO A 111 2.84 12.88 3.34
CA PRO A 111 1.67 13.55 3.87
C PRO A 111 1.94 15.06 3.80
N SER A 112 1.12 15.81 3.05
CA SER A 112 1.08 17.26 3.17
C SER A 112 0.63 17.58 4.60
N GLU A 113 1.60 17.92 5.44
CA GLU A 113 1.39 18.69 6.66
C GLU A 113 0.56 19.94 6.33
N THR A 114 -0.58 20.04 6.99
CA THR A 114 -0.89 21.19 7.82
C THR A 114 -0.72 22.57 7.17
N GLU A 115 -1.65 22.94 6.30
CA GLU A 115 -1.97 24.35 6.10
C GLU A 115 -3.21 24.67 6.95
N LEU A 116 -2.96 24.96 8.23
CA LEU A 116 -3.93 25.60 9.10
C LEU A 116 -3.21 26.74 9.81
N ARG A 117 -3.75 27.95 9.59
CA ARG A 117 -3.53 29.24 10.28
C ARG A 117 -2.56 30.22 9.61
N GLN A 118 -3.16 31.15 8.86
CA GLN A 118 -3.11 32.56 9.28
C GLN A 118 -4.51 33.18 9.19
N PRO A 119 -5.10 33.70 10.29
CA PRO A 119 -6.18 34.66 10.19
C PRO A 119 -5.58 36.00 9.77
N ALA A 120 -6.05 36.54 8.65
CA ALA A 120 -5.71 37.90 8.24
C ALA A 120 -6.13 38.88 9.35
N LEU A 121 -5.12 39.56 9.90
CA LEU A 121 -5.27 40.76 10.71
C LEU A 121 -6.24 41.73 10.01
N ILE A 122 -7.32 42.08 10.69
CA ILE A 122 -8.11 43.26 10.39
C ILE A 122 -7.29 44.46 10.90
N PRO A 123 -6.84 45.39 10.04
CA PRO A 123 -6.24 46.63 10.50
C PRO A 123 -7.35 47.52 11.06
N GLY A 124 -7.19 47.92 12.31
CA GLY A 124 -8.08 48.86 12.97
C GLY A 124 -8.18 50.19 12.20
N HIS A 125 -9.41 50.58 11.86
CA HIS A 125 -9.77 51.97 11.80
C HIS A 125 -10.48 52.34 13.09
N ARG A 126 -9.69 53.01 13.93
CA ARG A 126 -10.09 53.69 15.15
C ARG A 126 -10.76 55.02 14.76
N GLU A 127 -11.78 55.36 15.54
CA GLU A 127 -12.34 56.70 15.78
C GLU A 127 -13.15 57.40 14.68
N SER A 128 -14.46 57.52 14.91
CA SER A 128 -15.09 58.82 15.21
C SER A 128 -16.57 58.65 15.60
N ASN A 129 -16.86 58.60 16.90
CA ASN A 129 -18.15 59.07 17.41
C ASN A 129 -18.04 59.42 18.91
N PRO A 130 -17.88 60.70 19.28
CA PRO A 130 -18.11 61.15 20.64
C PRO A 130 -19.47 61.84 20.70
N ASN A 131 -20.48 61.17 21.24
CA ASN A 131 -21.64 61.88 21.74
C ASN A 131 -22.34 61.11 22.87
N VAL A 132 -21.86 61.28 24.12
CA VAL A 132 -22.67 61.12 25.33
C VAL A 132 -22.18 62.08 26.44
N LEU A 133 -22.96 63.17 26.60
CA LEU A 133 -23.46 63.84 27.81
C LEU A 133 -22.57 64.48 28.90
N ASN A 134 -23.15 65.60 29.38
CA ASN A 134 -23.11 66.23 30.72
C ASN A 134 -22.05 67.29 31.03
N SER A 135 -22.45 68.56 30.87
CA SER A 135 -22.78 69.46 32.00
C SER A 135 -23.75 70.53 31.54
#